data_AF-A0A0C2ZAR4-F1
#
_entry.id   AF-A0A0C2ZAR4-F1
#
_cell.length_a   1.000
_cell.length_b   1.000
_cell.length_c   1.000
_cell.angle_alpha   90.00
_cell.angle_beta   90.00
_cell.angle_gamma   90.00
#
_symmetry.space_group_name_H-M   'P 1'
#
loop_
_entity.id
_entity.type
_entity.pdbx_description
1 polymer ?
#
loop_
_entity_poly.entity_id
_entity_poly.type
_entity_poly.pdbx_seq_one_letter_code
_entity_poly.pdbx_strand_id
1 'polypeptide(L)'
;LRLISCVTLGEYQDDCVGIHPLTIEQYYGLDNEDDAADRRDGILQRLEADLQNQVRHQAVEVPHNRSPFACAQDEAEFWSVLEHVILEDITPMGYGLLPEEFAEEDGEPATECIPIGRHGTRFVTISLAEPIWATRAKIWCQALATLTAFETRRHFTA
;
A
#
# COMPACT_ATOMS: atom_id res chain seq x y z
N LEU A 1 -32.37 -32.60 6.19
CA LEU A 1 -30.91 -32.54 6.39
C LEU A 1 -30.53 -31.23 7.11
N ARG A 2 -31.05 -31.00 8.32
CA ARG A 2 -30.82 -29.76 9.11
C ARG A 2 -29.64 -29.86 10.09
N LEU A 3 -29.13 -31.08 10.33
CA LEU A 3 -28.12 -31.33 11.36
C LEU A 3 -26.69 -30.98 10.93
N ILE A 4 -26.36 -31.04 9.64
CA ILE A 4 -25.00 -30.74 9.14
C ILE A 4 -24.76 -29.22 9.08
N SER A 5 -25.80 -28.41 8.88
CA SER A 5 -25.68 -26.94 8.74
C SER A 5 -25.37 -26.22 10.06
N CYS A 6 -25.86 -26.71 11.21
CA CYS A 6 -25.66 -26.02 12.50
C CYS A 6 -24.23 -26.15 13.04
N VAL A 7 -23.47 -27.18 12.62
CA VAL A 7 -22.12 -27.43 13.17
C VAL A 7 -21.06 -26.56 12.49
N THR A 8 -21.29 -26.11 11.25
CA THR A 8 -20.29 -25.36 10.47
C THR A 8 -20.49 -23.84 10.46
N LEU A 9 -21.71 -23.34 10.69
CA LEU A 9 -22.06 -21.92 10.51
C LEU A 9 -22.59 -21.21 11.77
N GLY A 10 -22.73 -21.91 12.90
CA GLY A 10 -23.39 -21.39 14.10
C GLY A 10 -24.92 -21.37 13.97
N GLU A 11 -25.63 -21.29 15.11
CA GLU A 11 -27.10 -21.20 15.12
C GLU A 11 -27.54 -19.89 14.46
N TYR A 12 -28.18 -19.99 13.29
CA TYR A 12 -28.87 -18.86 12.69
C TYR A 12 -30.15 -18.62 13.49
N GLN A 13 -30.15 -17.57 14.29
CA GLN A 13 -31.37 -17.04 14.87
C GLN A 13 -32.13 -16.34 13.73
N ASP A 14 -33.31 -16.86 13.39
CA ASP A 14 -34.15 -16.24 12.36
C ASP A 14 -34.78 -14.97 12.95
N ASP A 15 -33.99 -13.89 12.90
CA ASP A 15 -34.35 -12.58 13.42
C ASP A 15 -35.33 -11.82 12.49
N CYS A 16 -35.91 -12.49 11.48
CA CYS A 16 -36.81 -11.86 10.51
C CYS A 16 -38.23 -11.61 11.06
N VAL A 17 -38.48 -11.88 12.34
CA VAL A 17 -39.80 -11.66 12.96
C VAL A 17 -40.09 -10.16 13.02
N GLY A 18 -41.04 -9.72 12.19
CA GLY A 18 -41.50 -8.32 12.12
C GLY A 18 -40.91 -7.51 10.97
N ILE A 19 -40.03 -8.09 10.16
CA ILE A 19 -39.55 -7.46 8.93
C ILE A 19 -40.57 -7.73 7.82
N HIS A 20 -41.01 -6.66 7.15
CA HIS A 20 -42.00 -6.76 6.08
C HIS A 20 -41.42 -7.58 4.90
N PRO A 21 -42.17 -8.52 4.31
CA PRO A 21 -41.64 -9.44 3.28
C PRO A 21 -40.98 -8.73 2.09
N LEU A 22 -41.47 -7.55 1.71
CA LEU A 22 -40.85 -6.72 0.65
C LEU A 22 -39.45 -6.19 1.01
N THR A 23 -39.16 -5.96 2.30
CA THR A 23 -37.83 -5.56 2.77
C THR A 23 -36.84 -6.72 2.68
N ILE A 24 -37.33 -7.95 2.87
CA ILE A 24 -36.53 -9.16 2.71
C ILE A 24 -36.24 -9.38 1.22
N GLU A 25 -37.21 -9.18 0.33
CA GLU A 25 -36.96 -9.23 -1.12
C GLU A 25 -35.99 -8.16 -1.61
N GLN A 26 -35.99 -6.95 -1.04
CA GLN A 26 -35.09 -5.88 -1.48
C GLN A 26 -33.60 -6.15 -1.17
N TYR A 27 -33.32 -6.93 -0.12
CA TYR A 27 -31.96 -7.19 0.36
C TYR A 27 -31.48 -8.64 0.16
N TYR A 28 -32.40 -9.60 0.09
CA TYR A 28 -32.15 -11.03 -0.05
C TYR A 28 -32.96 -11.69 -1.17
N GLY A 29 -33.78 -10.92 -1.89
CA GLY A 29 -34.53 -11.40 -3.05
C GLY A 29 -33.57 -11.66 -4.21
N LEU A 30 -33.39 -12.95 -4.48
CA LEU A 30 -32.90 -13.58 -5.71
C LEU A 30 -31.86 -12.77 -6.48
N ASP A 31 -30.61 -13.22 -6.35
CA ASP A 31 -29.52 -12.94 -7.28
C ASP A 31 -29.98 -13.16 -8.74
N ASN A 32 -30.42 -12.09 -9.38
CA ASN A 32 -30.23 -11.95 -10.82
C ASN A 32 -28.74 -11.66 -10.99
N GLU A 33 -27.97 -12.67 -11.41
CA GLU A 33 -26.54 -12.53 -11.74
C GLU A 33 -26.31 -11.38 -12.74
N ASP A 34 -27.31 -11.04 -13.56
CA ASP A 34 -27.32 -9.90 -14.49
C ASP A 34 -27.31 -8.52 -13.79
N ASP A 35 -27.93 -8.36 -12.62
CA ASP A 35 -27.98 -7.09 -11.86
C ASP A 35 -26.71 -6.86 -11.02
N ALA A 36 -25.96 -7.91 -10.71
CA ALA A 36 -24.67 -7.81 -10.01
C ALA A 36 -23.55 -7.28 -10.93
N ALA A 37 -23.57 -7.69 -12.20
CA ALA A 37 -22.63 -7.22 -13.22
C ALA A 37 -22.83 -5.72 -13.52
N ASP A 38 -24.08 -5.29 -13.73
CA ASP A 38 -24.43 -3.89 -14.04
C ASP A 38 -24.07 -2.94 -12.89
N ARG A 39 -24.26 -3.38 -11.63
CA ARG A 39 -23.81 -2.63 -10.45
C ARG A 39 -22.28 -2.52 -10.37
N ARG A 40 -21.54 -3.57 -10.74
CA ARG A 40 -20.07 -3.56 -10.74
C ARG A 40 -19.54 -2.62 -11.83
N ASP A 41 -20.14 -2.63 -13.00
CA ASP A 41 -19.77 -1.75 -14.11
C ASP A 41 -20.03 -0.28 -13.77
N GLY A 42 -21.15 0.02 -13.09
CA GLY A 42 -21.41 1.35 -12.55
C GLY A 42 -20.39 1.81 -11.49
N ILE A 43 -19.85 0.90 -10.69
CA ILE A 43 -18.77 1.20 -9.72
C ILE A 43 -17.45 1.50 -10.45
N LEU A 44 -17.09 0.69 -11.44
CA LEU A 44 -15.85 0.88 -12.21
C LEU A 44 -15.86 2.19 -12.99
N GLN A 45 -16.99 2.51 -13.63
CA GLN A 45 -17.13 3.75 -14.40
C GLN A 45 -16.99 4.99 -13.51
N ARG A 46 -17.45 4.92 -12.27
CA ARG A 46 -17.33 6.01 -11.30
C ARG A 46 -15.92 6.15 -10.73
N LEU A 47 -15.24 5.03 -10.46
CA LEU A 47 -13.81 5.01 -10.10
C LEU A 47 -12.94 5.60 -11.21
N GLU A 48 -13.20 5.23 -12.46
CA GLU A 48 -12.49 5.77 -13.61
C GLU A 48 -12.70 7.29 -13.73
N ALA A 49 -13.93 7.78 -13.60
CA ALA A 49 -14.23 9.21 -13.61
C ALA A 49 -13.55 9.97 -12.46
N ASP A 50 -13.47 9.38 -11.26
CA ASP A 50 -12.80 9.97 -10.11
C ASP A 50 -11.26 9.99 -10.28
N LEU A 51 -10.68 8.93 -10.85
CA LEU A 51 -9.24 8.80 -11.11
C LEU A 51 -8.76 9.70 -12.26
N GLN A 52 -9.54 9.83 -13.34
CA GLN A 52 -9.19 10.62 -14.52
C GLN A 52 -8.91 12.09 -14.16
N ASN A 53 -9.63 12.63 -13.18
CA ASN A 53 -9.45 14.00 -12.70
C ASN A 53 -8.24 14.18 -11.77
N GLN A 54 -7.72 13.09 -11.20
CA GLN A 54 -6.61 13.11 -10.24
C GLN A 54 -5.24 12.92 -10.93
N VAL A 55 -5.18 12.24 -12.07
CA VAL A 55 -3.93 12.06 -12.83
C VAL A 55 -3.71 13.25 -13.77
N ARG A 56 -3.06 14.30 -13.26
CA ARG A 56 -2.78 15.54 -14.01
C ARG A 56 -1.44 15.55 -14.75
N HIS A 57 -0.63 14.51 -14.60
CA HIS A 57 0.66 14.43 -15.28
C HIS A 57 0.52 13.60 -16.56
N GLN A 58 1.26 13.99 -17.59
CA GLN A 58 1.49 13.12 -18.74
C GLN A 58 2.04 11.78 -18.24
N ALA A 59 1.68 10.68 -18.92
CA ALA A 59 2.26 9.38 -18.60
C ALA A 59 3.78 9.47 -18.67
N VAL A 60 4.46 9.06 -17.60
CA VAL A 60 5.92 9.01 -17.57
C VAL A 60 6.35 7.89 -18.50
N GLU A 61 7.30 8.17 -19.39
CA GLU A 61 7.86 7.14 -20.27
C GLU A 61 8.44 6.00 -19.44
N VAL A 62 7.96 4.79 -19.69
CA VAL A 62 8.44 3.62 -18.98
C VAL A 62 9.87 3.32 -19.46
N PRO A 63 10.85 3.18 -18.55
CA PRO A 63 12.19 2.74 -18.91
C PRO A 63 12.12 1.45 -19.74
N HIS A 64 12.89 1.40 -20.82
CA HIS A 64 12.85 0.26 -21.74
C HIS A 64 13.43 -1.02 -21.10
N ASN A 65 14.31 -0.85 -20.11
CA ASN A 65 14.92 -1.96 -19.42
C ASN A 65 14.03 -2.41 -18.25
N ARG A 66 13.72 -3.71 -18.19
CA ARG A 66 12.90 -4.29 -17.11
C ARG A 66 13.65 -4.40 -15.79
N SER A 67 14.98 -4.29 -15.83
CA SER A 67 15.86 -4.38 -14.68
C SER A 67 16.87 -3.22 -14.71
N PRO A 68 17.23 -2.64 -13.56
CA PRO A 68 18.35 -1.70 -13.48
C PRO A 68 19.71 -2.37 -13.68
N PHE A 69 19.77 -3.71 -13.67
CA PHE A 69 21.01 -4.47 -13.87
C PHE A 69 21.22 -4.84 -15.34
N ALA A 70 22.47 -4.71 -15.82
CA ALA A 70 22.85 -5.08 -17.17
C ALA A 70 22.93 -6.61 -17.36
N CYS A 71 23.23 -7.34 -16.28
CA CYS A 71 23.30 -8.80 -16.28
C CYS A 71 23.01 -9.37 -14.88
N ALA A 72 22.78 -10.68 -14.81
CA ALA A 72 22.49 -11.39 -13.56
C ALA A 72 23.67 -11.38 -12.56
N GLN A 73 24.91 -11.23 -13.04
CA GLN A 73 26.08 -11.15 -12.18
C GLN A 73 26.08 -9.85 -11.36
N ASP A 74 25.75 -8.73 -11.98
CA ASP A 74 25.70 -7.43 -11.30
C ASP A 74 24.55 -7.39 -10.28
N GLU A 75 23.44 -8.03 -10.60
CA GLU A 75 22.32 -8.19 -9.67
C GLU A 75 22.75 -9.01 -8.43
N ALA A 76 23.47 -10.12 -8.64
CA ALA A 76 24.00 -10.91 -7.53
C ALA A 76 25.02 -10.13 -6.69
N GLU A 77 25.89 -9.33 -7.31
CA GLU A 77 26.83 -8.46 -6.61
C GLU A 77 26.07 -7.40 -5.78
N PHE A 78 25.04 -6.78 -6.34
CA PHE A 78 24.19 -5.82 -5.62
C PHE A 78 23.56 -6.42 -4.37
N TRP A 79 22.91 -7.59 -4.49
CA TRP A 79 22.28 -8.24 -3.34
C TRP A 79 23.31 -8.63 -2.28
N SER A 80 24.49 -9.11 -2.69
CA SER A 80 25.59 -9.41 -1.77
C SER A 80 26.05 -8.16 -1.03
N VAL A 81 26.25 -7.03 -1.72
CA VAL A 81 26.69 -5.78 -1.07
C VAL A 81 25.60 -5.23 -0.15
N LEU A 82 24.34 -5.24 -0.59
CA LEU A 82 23.21 -4.78 0.22
C LEU A 82 23.07 -5.60 1.50
N GLU A 83 23.25 -6.92 1.44
CA GLU A 83 23.23 -7.79 2.62
C GLU A 83 24.31 -7.37 3.63
N HIS A 84 25.52 -7.05 3.17
CA HIS A 84 26.59 -6.56 4.05
C HIS A 84 26.24 -5.20 4.66
N VAL A 85 25.71 -4.26 3.87
CA VAL A 85 25.30 -2.93 4.34
C VAL A 85 24.21 -3.02 5.41
N ILE A 86 23.24 -3.93 5.22
CA ILE A 86 22.18 -4.20 6.19
C ILE A 86 22.78 -4.82 7.46
N LEU A 87 23.65 -5.82 7.32
CA LEU A 87 24.26 -6.54 8.45
C LEU A 87 25.18 -5.64 9.29
N GLU A 88 25.89 -4.72 8.65
CA GLU A 88 26.73 -3.71 9.30
C GLU A 88 25.93 -2.50 9.81
N ASP A 89 24.61 -2.49 9.61
CA ASP A 89 23.67 -1.46 10.05
C ASP A 89 24.05 -0.03 9.59
N ILE A 90 24.66 0.08 8.40
CA ILE A 90 25.15 1.36 7.87
C ILE A 90 23.98 2.28 7.53
N THR A 91 23.93 3.48 8.10
CA THR A 91 22.94 4.51 7.74
C THR A 91 23.53 5.45 6.67
N PRO A 92 22.96 5.50 5.44
CA PRO A 92 23.44 6.41 4.41
C PRO A 92 23.14 7.88 4.76
N MET A 93 24.10 8.77 4.48
CA MET A 93 23.93 10.23 4.57
C MET A 93 23.18 10.77 3.36
N GLY A 94 22.48 11.89 3.54
CA GLY A 94 21.75 12.64 2.53
C GLY A 94 20.30 12.18 2.31
N TYR A 95 19.81 11.27 3.15
CA TYR A 95 18.48 10.66 3.02
C TYR A 95 17.51 11.07 4.13
N GLY A 96 17.94 11.94 5.06
CA GLY A 96 17.09 12.38 6.16
C GLY A 96 16.79 11.22 7.11
N LEU A 97 17.80 10.42 7.44
CA LEU A 97 17.68 9.30 8.39
C LEU A 97 18.56 9.48 9.62
N LEU A 98 19.62 10.28 9.51
CA LEU A 98 20.51 10.56 10.62
C LEU A 98 19.88 11.58 11.56
N PRO A 99 20.05 11.45 12.88
CA PRO A 99 19.51 12.41 13.85
C PRO A 99 19.89 13.86 13.53
N GLU A 100 21.08 14.08 12.96
CA GLU A 100 21.58 15.39 12.54
C GLU A 100 20.85 15.95 11.31
N GLU A 101 20.36 15.09 10.41
CA GLU A 101 19.55 15.46 9.24
C GLU A 101 18.06 15.57 9.59
N PHE A 102 17.64 14.84 10.63
CA PHE A 102 16.27 14.77 11.12
C PHE A 102 15.88 15.94 12.04
N ALA A 103 16.87 16.67 12.55
CA ALA A 103 16.68 17.79 13.46
C ALA A 103 16.22 19.07 12.74
N GLU A 104 15.02 19.04 12.14
CA GLU A 104 14.29 20.28 11.86
C GLU A 104 13.60 20.78 13.13
N GLU A 105 13.41 22.10 13.19
CA GLU A 105 13.19 22.97 14.38
C GLU A 105 11.94 22.64 15.23
N ASP A 106 11.03 21.82 14.71
CA ASP A 106 9.87 21.25 15.42
C ASP A 106 9.94 19.73 15.29
N GLY A 107 10.22 19.03 16.40
CA GLY A 107 10.46 17.59 16.41
C GLY A 107 9.37 16.75 15.72
N GLU A 108 9.75 15.56 15.26
CA GLU A 108 8.90 14.61 14.54
C GLU A 108 7.49 14.51 15.16
N PRO A 109 6.41 14.71 14.38
CA PRO A 109 5.07 14.55 14.90
C PRO A 109 4.90 13.08 15.27
N ALA A 110 4.94 12.77 16.56
CA ALA A 110 4.76 11.41 17.07
C ALA A 110 3.36 10.82 16.72
N THR A 111 2.46 11.65 16.19
CA THR A 111 1.12 11.30 15.77
C THR A 111 0.70 12.04 14.50
N GLU A 112 -0.05 11.35 13.64
CA GLU A 112 -0.72 11.92 12.46
C GLU A 112 -2.24 11.74 12.60
N CYS A 113 -3.02 12.74 12.17
CA CYS A 113 -4.48 12.69 12.20
C CYS A 113 -5.03 12.56 10.78
N ILE A 114 -5.49 11.36 10.41
CA ILE A 114 -6.11 11.11 9.12
C ILE A 114 -7.62 11.35 9.20
N PRO A 115 -8.20 12.24 8.38
CA PRO A 115 -9.65 12.42 8.31
C PRO A 115 -10.31 11.19 7.69
N ILE A 116 -11.36 10.68 8.34
CA ILE A 116 -12.16 9.54 7.88
C ILE A 116 -13.60 9.97 7.57
N GLY A 117 -14.11 9.46 6.44
CA GLY A 117 -15.47 9.67 5.98
C GLY A 117 -15.62 10.84 5.00
N ARG A 118 -16.79 10.96 4.38
CA ARG A 118 -17.06 11.87 3.26
C ARG A 118 -16.87 13.37 3.56
N HIS A 119 -16.87 13.77 4.83
CA HIS A 119 -16.78 15.17 5.24
C HIS A 119 -15.58 15.48 6.15
N GLY A 120 -14.67 14.52 6.38
CA GLY A 120 -13.48 14.74 7.20
C GLY A 120 -13.76 15.19 8.64
N THR A 121 -14.96 14.94 9.16
CA THR A 121 -15.37 15.34 10.53
C THR A 121 -14.94 14.34 11.59
N ARG A 122 -14.58 13.12 11.19
CA ARG A 122 -13.99 12.12 12.07
C ARG A 122 -12.51 12.03 11.74
N PHE A 123 -11.68 11.88 12.75
CA PHE A 123 -10.25 11.70 12.59
C PHE A 123 -9.84 10.38 13.25
N VAL A 124 -8.88 9.71 12.65
CA VAL A 124 -8.13 8.64 13.30
C VAL A 124 -6.72 9.14 13.54
N THR A 125 -6.33 9.13 14.80
CA THR A 125 -4.97 9.42 15.22
C THR A 125 -4.14 8.15 15.09
N ILE A 126 -3.11 8.20 14.27
CA ILE A 126 -2.14 7.14 14.07
C ILE A 126 -0.87 7.54 14.81
N SER A 127 -0.31 6.62 15.59
CA SER A 127 1.01 6.84 16.18
C SER A 127 2.05 6.67 15.07
N LEU A 128 2.85 7.72 14.85
CA LEU A 128 4.01 7.68 13.97
C LEU A 128 5.27 7.19 14.70
N ALA A 129 5.19 7.03 16.02
CA ALA A 129 6.27 6.50 16.87
C ALA A 129 6.58 5.01 16.62
N GLU A 130 6.04 4.39 15.56
CA GLU A 130 6.31 3.00 15.22
C GLU A 130 7.69 2.83 14.56
N PRO A 131 8.58 2.02 15.14
CA PRO A 131 9.91 1.75 14.57
C PRO A 131 9.86 1.01 13.22
N ILE A 132 8.69 0.51 12.81
CA ILE A 132 8.50 -0.24 11.56
C ILE A 132 8.81 0.65 10.35
N TRP A 133 8.38 1.91 10.37
CA TRP A 133 8.65 2.85 9.29
C TRP A 133 10.12 3.22 9.23
N ALA A 134 10.74 3.49 10.37
CA ALA A 134 12.17 3.80 10.44
C ALA A 134 13.04 2.65 9.90
N THR A 135 12.77 1.41 10.30
CA THR A 135 13.51 0.24 9.80
C THR A 135 13.33 0.08 8.29
N ARG A 136 12.10 0.22 7.77
CA ARG A 136 11.84 0.11 6.33
C ARG A 136 12.48 1.23 5.54
N ALA A 137 12.40 2.47 6.04
CA ALA A 137 13.02 3.63 5.42
C ALA A 137 14.54 3.47 5.36
N LYS A 138 15.16 2.96 6.43
CA LYS A 138 16.60 2.65 6.46
C LYS A 138 16.99 1.63 5.40
N ILE A 139 16.31 0.48 5.35
CA ILE A 139 16.59 -0.57 4.36
C ILE A 139 16.41 -0.03 2.93
N TRP A 140 15.37 0.75 2.70
CA TRP A 140 15.12 1.38 1.40
C TRP A 140 16.25 2.33 1.00
N CYS A 141 16.69 3.19 1.91
CA CYS A 141 17.81 4.11 1.65
C CYS A 141 19.14 3.36 1.47
N GLN A 142 19.39 2.30 2.23
CA GLN A 142 20.56 1.43 2.04
C GLN A 142 20.57 0.81 0.64
N ALA A 143 19.43 0.28 0.18
CA ALA A 143 19.28 -0.26 -1.16
C ALA A 143 19.51 0.81 -2.24
N LEU A 144 18.91 1.98 -2.08
CA LEU A 144 19.02 3.09 -3.04
C LEU A 144 20.45 3.65 -3.12
N ALA A 145 21.12 3.83 -1.98
CA ALA A 145 22.50 4.28 -1.93
C ALA A 145 23.44 3.25 -2.59
N THR A 146 23.20 1.96 -2.33
CA THR A 146 23.94 0.88 -2.98
C THR A 146 23.73 0.90 -4.49
N LEU A 147 22.48 0.99 -4.96
CA LEU A 147 22.16 1.06 -6.38
C LEU A 147 22.83 2.25 -7.07
N THR A 148 22.74 3.44 -6.47
CA THR A 148 23.37 4.66 -6.98
C THR A 148 24.88 4.51 -7.10
N ALA A 149 25.53 3.86 -6.14
CA ALA A 149 26.96 3.57 -6.20
C ALA A 149 27.33 2.63 -7.37
N PHE A 150 26.50 1.61 -7.63
CA PHE A 150 26.67 0.71 -8.78
C PHE A 150 26.51 1.44 -10.12
N GLU A 151 25.49 2.28 -10.26
CA GLU A 151 25.28 3.10 -11.46
C GLU A 151 26.44 4.06 -11.69
N THR A 152 26.88 4.77 -10.65
CA THR A 152 28.03 5.69 -10.73
C THR A 152 29.29 4.94 -11.16
N ARG A 153 29.56 3.76 -10.60
CA ARG A 153 30.73 2.93 -10.96
C ARG A 153 30.70 2.50 -12.43
N ARG A 154 29.52 2.17 -12.98
CA ARG A 154 29.37 1.83 -14.40
C ARG A 154 29.61 3.02 -15.33
N HIS A 155 29.19 4.22 -14.95
CA HIS A 155 29.43 5.42 -15.75
C HIS A 155 30.91 5.80 -15.86
N PHE A 156 31.76 5.40 -14.90
CA PHE A 156 33.21 5.62 -14.94
C PHE A 156 33.99 4.52 -15.67
N THR A 157 33.38 3.36 -15.98
CA THR A 157 34.05 2.24 -16.67
C THR A 157 33.65 2.07 -18.14
N ALA A 158 32.78 2.95 -18.67
CA ALA A 158 32.44 3.05 -20.09
C ALA A 158 33.22 4.18 -20.76
#